data_AF-A0A286T7H7-F1
#
_entry.id   AF-A0A286T7H7-F1
#
_cell.length_a   1.000
_cell.length_b   1.000
_cell.length_c   1.000
_cell.angle_alpha   90.00
_cell.angle_beta   90.00
_cell.angle_gamma   90.00
#
_symmetry.space_group_name_H-M   'P 1'
#
loop_
_entity.id
_entity.type
_entity.pdbx_description
1 polymer ?
#
loop_
_entity_poly.entity_id
_entity_poly.type
_entity_poly.pdbx_seq_one_letter_code
_entity_poly.pdbx_strand_id
1 'polypeptide(L)'
;MEHANQYKGNFTPWNSLYEVELVTPEAPSHRAGFNLVEFPPPHVEFVPVVMTLARKYWQGMEVQVAELITKSPLRVKALVSSGPAGYQP
;
A
#
# COMPACT_ATOMS: atom_id res chain seq x y z
N MET A 1 9.57 5.89 -6.71
CA MET A 1 8.92 7.22 -6.67
C MET A 1 7.54 7.19 -7.31
N GLU A 2 7.39 6.60 -8.51
CA GLU A 2 6.09 6.48 -9.22
C GLU A 2 4.99 5.77 -8.40
N HIS A 3 5.31 4.68 -7.71
CA HIS A 3 4.33 3.94 -6.91
C HIS A 3 3.75 4.76 -5.73
N ALA A 4 4.61 5.51 -5.01
CA ALA A 4 4.17 6.37 -3.90
C ALA A 4 3.29 7.55 -4.39
N ASN A 5 3.58 8.07 -5.58
CA ASN A 5 2.79 9.14 -6.19
C ASN A 5 1.41 8.67 -6.64
N GLN A 6 1.27 7.43 -7.15
CA GLN A 6 -0.04 6.82 -7.43
C GLN A 6 -0.88 6.68 -6.15
N TYR A 7 -0.26 6.32 -5.02
CA TYR A 7 -0.93 6.24 -3.72
C TYR A 7 -1.45 7.59 -3.21
N LYS A 8 -0.68 8.66 -3.41
CA LYS A 8 -1.08 10.03 -3.00
C LYS A 8 -2.39 10.48 -3.66
N GLY A 9 -2.61 10.11 -4.92
CA GLY A 9 -3.84 10.42 -5.64
C GLY A 9 -5.08 9.73 -5.07
N ASN A 10 -4.92 8.53 -4.50
CA ASN A 10 -6.03 7.66 -4.12
C ASN A 10 -6.48 7.81 -2.65
N PHE A 11 -5.58 8.19 -1.73
CA PHE A 11 -5.86 8.07 -0.30
C PHE A 11 -6.17 9.38 0.43
N THR A 12 -5.65 10.52 -0.03
CA THR A 12 -6.08 11.91 0.31
C THR A 12 -4.94 12.87 -0.02
N PRO A 13 -5.22 14.08 -0.56
CA PRO A 13 -4.19 15.07 -0.84
C PRO A 13 -3.50 15.63 0.42
N TRP A 14 -3.99 15.28 1.61
CA TRP A 14 -3.62 15.83 2.92
C TRP A 14 -2.49 15.06 3.62
N ASN A 15 -2.17 13.85 3.17
CA ASN A 15 -1.16 13.02 3.83
C ASN A 15 0.26 13.34 3.37
N SER A 16 1.17 13.46 4.33
CA SER A 16 2.60 13.56 4.06
C SER A 16 3.14 12.24 3.49
N LEU A 17 3.88 12.34 2.40
CA LEU A 17 4.66 11.24 1.83
C LEU A 17 6.08 11.29 2.38
N TYR A 18 6.54 10.16 2.93
CA TYR A 18 7.91 10.00 3.39
C TYR A 18 8.63 8.98 2.53
N GLU A 19 9.90 9.23 2.25
CA GLU A 19 10.85 8.21 1.86
C GLU A 19 11.36 7.53 3.12
N VAL A 20 11.29 6.21 3.15
CA VAL A 20 11.72 5.39 4.27
C VAL A 20 12.70 4.33 3.78
N GLU A 21 13.50 3.80 4.71
CA GLU A 21 14.34 2.63 4.49
C GLU A 21 14.05 1.54 5.51
N LEU A 22 14.33 0.30 5.11
CA LEU A 22 14.27 -0.87 5.98
C LEU A 22 15.51 -0.87 6.87
N VAL A 23 15.32 -0.89 8.19
CA VAL A 23 16.43 -0.98 9.15
C VAL A 23 17.07 -2.38 9.12
N THR A 24 16.27 -3.41 8.85
CA THR A 24 16.70 -4.81 8.70
C THR A 24 16.18 -5.33 7.35
N PRO A 25 16.93 -5.17 6.25
CA PRO A 25 16.46 -5.52 4.91
C PRO A 25 16.09 -7.00 4.74
N GLU A 26 16.68 -7.87 5.54
CA GLU A 26 16.50 -9.34 5.50
C GLU A 26 15.29 -9.80 6.31
N ALA A 27 14.61 -8.89 7.01
CA ALA A 27 13.39 -9.23 7.75
C ALA A 27 12.32 -9.79 6.80
N PRO A 28 11.48 -10.74 7.27
CA PRO A 28 10.42 -11.30 6.46
C PRO A 28 9.57 -10.20 5.80
N SER A 29 9.43 -10.33 4.49
CA SER A 29 8.65 -9.40 3.68
C SER A 29 7.85 -10.14 2.63
N HIS A 30 6.75 -9.52 2.21
CA HIS A 30 5.85 -10.00 1.18
C HIS A 30 5.59 -8.86 0.20
N ARG A 31 5.72 -9.14 -1.10
CA ARG A 31 5.41 -8.19 -2.15
C ARG A 31 4.07 -8.57 -2.76
N ALA A 32 3.08 -7.71 -2.57
CA ALA A 32 1.70 -7.99 -2.96
C ALA A 32 1.21 -6.98 -4.02
N GLY A 33 0.15 -7.37 -4.73
CA GLY A 33 -0.60 -6.48 -5.60
C GLY A 33 -1.68 -5.76 -4.79
N PHE A 34 -1.46 -4.50 -4.45
CA PHE A 34 -2.46 -3.67 -3.76
C PHE A 34 -3.77 -3.56 -4.56
N ASN A 35 -3.68 -3.66 -5.88
CA ASN A 35 -4.82 -3.72 -6.79
C ASN A 35 -5.79 -4.89 -6.52
N LEU A 36 -5.40 -5.89 -5.71
CA LEU A 36 -6.27 -7.00 -5.33
C LEU A 36 -7.07 -6.72 -4.04
N VAL A 37 -6.86 -5.58 -3.39
CA VAL A 37 -7.63 -5.14 -2.23
C VAL A 37 -8.81 -4.30 -2.72
N GLU A 38 -9.80 -4.98 -3.30
CA GLU A 38 -11.00 -4.36 -3.88
C GLU A 38 -12.29 -4.93 -3.29
N PHE A 39 -13.32 -4.09 -3.22
CA PHE A 39 -14.66 -4.54 -2.84
C PHE A 39 -15.36 -5.13 -4.07
N PRO A 40 -15.94 -6.33 -3.96
CA PRO A 40 -16.71 -6.90 -5.05
C PRO A 40 -17.95 -6.04 -5.36
N PRO A 41 -18.47 -6.07 -6.59
CA PRO A 41 -19.69 -5.35 -6.95
C PRO A 41 -20.90 -5.77 -6.08
N PRO A 42 -21.89 -4.89 -5.86
CA PRO A 42 -23.02 -5.14 -4.95
C PRO A 42 -23.87 -6.40 -5.24
N HIS A 43 -23.79 -6.94 -6.46
CA HIS A 43 -24.57 -8.09 -6.91
C HIS A 43 -23.79 -9.43 -6.86
N VAL A 44 -22.59 -9.45 -6.28
CA VAL A 44 -21.76 -10.65 -6.19
C VAL A 44 -21.62 -11.09 -4.73
N GLU A 45 -21.59 -12.40 -4.51
CA GLU A 45 -21.33 -12.94 -3.17
C GLU A 45 -19.95 -12.48 -2.66
N PHE A 46 -19.96 -11.74 -1.56
CA PHE A 46 -18.77 -11.09 -1.03
C PHE A 46 -17.68 -12.11 -0.63
N VAL A 47 -18.04 -13.11 0.19
CA VAL A 47 -17.07 -14.01 0.83
C VAL A 47 -16.25 -14.82 -0.19
N PRO A 48 -16.86 -15.51 -1.18
CA PRO A 48 -16.08 -16.30 -2.15
C PRO A 48 -15.12 -15.46 -3.00
N VAL A 49 -15.53 -14.24 -3.37
CA VAL A 49 -14.69 -13.33 -4.15
C VAL A 49 -13.50 -12.86 -3.34
N VAL A 50 -13.74 -12.35 -2.12
CA VAL A 50 -12.67 -11.86 -1.25
C VAL A 50 -11.69 -12.98 -0.88
N MET A 51 -12.17 -14.21 -0.66
CA MET A 51 -11.30 -15.37 -0.45
C MET A 51 -10.42 -15.70 -1.67
N THR A 52 -10.90 -15.45 -2.88
CA THR A 52 -10.13 -15.66 -4.10
C THR A 52 -9.09 -14.56 -4.29
N LEU A 53 -9.49 -13.30 -4.08
CA LEU A 53 -8.58 -12.15 -4.13
C LEU A 53 -7.48 -12.27 -3.06
N ALA A 54 -7.82 -12.66 -1.83
CA ALA A 54 -6.85 -12.87 -0.76
C ALA A 54 -5.82 -13.95 -1.11
N ARG A 55 -6.25 -15.05 -1.76
CA ARG A 55 -5.32 -16.10 -2.22
C ARG A 55 -4.33 -15.56 -3.25
N LYS A 56 -4.82 -14.83 -4.26
CA LYS A 56 -3.96 -14.18 -5.26
C LYS A 56 -2.98 -13.19 -4.61
N TYR A 57 -3.48 -12.38 -3.67
CA TYR A 57 -2.69 -11.39 -2.94
C TYR A 57 -1.52 -12.02 -2.19
N TRP A 58 -1.79 -13.09 -1.43
CA TRP A 58 -0.75 -13.79 -0.65
C TRP A 58 0.18 -14.67 -1.49
N GLN A 59 -0.23 -15.05 -2.70
CA GLN A 59 0.63 -15.74 -3.68
C GLN A 59 1.52 -14.79 -4.49
N GLY A 60 1.35 -13.47 -4.34
CA GLY A 60 2.11 -12.48 -5.11
C GLY A 60 1.73 -12.46 -6.60
N MET A 61 0.48 -12.83 -6.93
CA MET A 61 -0.03 -12.81 -8.31
C MET A 61 -0.55 -11.42 -8.70
N GLU A 62 -0.66 -11.16 -10.00
CA GLU A 62 -1.37 -9.99 -10.58
C GLU A 62 -0.93 -8.63 -9.99
N VAL A 63 0.37 -8.49 -9.69
CA VAL A 63 0.95 -7.28 -9.08
C VAL A 63 1.03 -6.14 -10.10
N GLN A 64 0.01 -5.28 -10.12
CA GLN A 64 0.00 -4.06 -10.92
C GLN A 64 0.47 -2.86 -10.09
N VAL A 65 0.00 -2.78 -8.84
CA VAL A 65 0.34 -1.74 -7.87
C VAL A 65 1.05 -2.43 -6.71
N ALA A 66 2.38 -2.30 -6.64
CA ALA A 66 3.20 -3.16 -5.80
C ALA A 66 3.37 -2.66 -4.36
N GLU A 67 2.68 -3.29 -3.42
CA GLU A 67 2.85 -3.02 -1.99
C GLU A 67 3.90 -3.94 -1.36
N LEU A 68 4.64 -3.41 -0.38
CA LEU A 68 5.58 -4.17 0.44
C LEU A 68 5.04 -4.27 1.86
N ILE A 69 4.70 -5.48 2.29
CA ILE A 69 4.44 -5.79 3.70
C ILE A 69 5.75 -6.30 4.29
N THR A 70 6.20 -5.74 5.41
CA THR A 70 7.49 -6.13 6.02
C THR A 70 7.40 -6.13 7.55
N LYS A 71 8.19 -7.01 8.17
CA LYS A 71 8.46 -7.00 9.62
C LYS A 71 9.65 -6.13 10.01
N SER A 72 10.36 -5.58 9.02
CA SER A 72 11.48 -4.68 9.27
C SER A 72 10.99 -3.39 9.94
N PRO A 73 11.67 -2.87 10.97
CA PRO A 73 11.47 -1.50 11.40
C PRO A 73 11.76 -0.54 10.24
N LEU A 74 10.97 0.52 10.13
CA LEU A 74 11.14 1.56 9.11
C LEU A 74 11.84 2.77 9.73
N ARG A 75 12.84 3.31 9.03
CA ARG A 75 13.45 4.60 9.36
C ARG A 75 13.07 5.62 8.29
N VAL A 76 12.56 6.77 8.72
CA VAL A 76 12.28 7.89 7.82
C VAL A 76 13.59 8.52 7.36
N LYS A 77 13.78 8.62 6.05
CA LYS A 77 14.93 9.29 5.43
C LYS A 77 14.62 10.74 5.09
N ALA A 78 13.46 10.98 4.49
CA ALA A 78 13.08 12.31 4.01
C ALA A 78 11.57 12.46 3.92
N LEU A 79 11.08 13.70 4.08
CA LEU A 79 9.74 14.09 3.65
C LEU A 79 9.81 14.39 2.15
N VAL A 80 9.05 13.63 1.35
CA VAL A 80 8.98 13.80 -0.12
C VAL A 80 7.97 14.86 -0.49
N SER A 81 6.83 14.87 0.19
CA SER A 81 5.82 15.92 0.00
C SER A 81 4.91 15.98 1.21
N SER A 82 4.55 17.16 1.70
CA SER A 82 3.41 17.32 2.59
C SER A 82 2.13 17.53 1.77
N GLY A 83 0.97 17.14 2.32
CA GLY A 83 -0.29 17.70 1.84
C GLY A 83 -0.36 19.21 2.12
N PRO A 84 -1.36 19.94 1.60
CA PRO A 84 -1.64 21.27 2.12
C PRO A 84 -1.86 21.11 3.63
N ALA A 85 -1.22 21.95 4.45
CA ALA A 85 -1.26 21.81 5.90
C ALA A 85 -2.72 21.90 6.40
N GLY A 86 -3.33 20.75 6.70
CA GLY A 86 -4.70 20.63 7.21
C GLY A 86 -4.80 20.78 8.73
N TYR A 87 -3.76 21.32 9.39
CA TYR A 87 -3.82 21.69 10.80
C TYR A 87 -2.98 22.94 11.04
N GLN A 88 -3.63 24.09 11.16
CA GLN A 88 -3.14 25.18 11.99
C GLN A 88 -3.79 24.99 13.37
N PRO A 89 -3.03 25.08 14.47
CA PRO A 89 -3.55 24.90 15.83
C PRO A 89 -4.67 25.91 16.18
#